data_AF-A0A935ZXK9-F1
#
_entry.id   AF-A0A935ZXK9-F1
#
_cell.length_a   1.000
_cell.length_b   1.000
_cell.length_c   1.000
_cell.angle_alpha   90.00
_cell.angle_beta   90.00
_cell.angle_gamma   90.00
#
_symmetry.space_group_name_H-M   'P 1'
#
loop_
_entity.id
_entity.type
_entity.pdbx_description
1 polymer ?
#
loop_
_entity_poly.entity_id
_entity_poly.type
_entity_poly.pdbx_seq_one_letter_code
_entity_poly.pdbx_strand_id
1 'polypeptide(L)'
;MRERNAPRSRASLLPTAVLLAGACGDGDENGSSSFGGSQSATATETDASASATLTSAGTSAGPADSSAGEASSSGEGAKFDVGTGSDLASDCNAGDPDCGCTAVDIVFVVDNSGSMQEHAAPTVAAFDTFVNEMIGALPPGTSLHVGVTRATGFYDPGNGGGWGGPGCEAALTDGVWNPPDVADNGVNGQQGRLFEHNGQRYFDFTTDADPAALKTWFQGALMGAIDGSAQHSNTETVVAGAAYPFHDANATYNAGFMREQGVLVLFLLSDSPDLSPPAIATQDFIDIVSDAKSACGDMCIITTGAIAGQCYDQPGNTNTRLYDFMNGFGAAPPSWINLQFGMTPDFEGVLGTALAEVIGSTCANIPPAG
;
A
#
# COMPACT_ATOMS: atom_id res chain seq x y z
N MET A 1 -44.12 5.20 -3.80
CA MET A 1 -44.14 5.23 -2.33
C MET A 1 -44.12 3.80 -1.80
N ARG A 2 -42.92 3.28 -1.49
CA ARG A 2 -42.73 2.00 -0.81
C ARG A 2 -42.06 2.32 0.51
N GLU A 3 -42.82 2.18 1.61
CA GLU A 3 -42.33 2.32 2.98
C GLU A 3 -41.32 1.21 3.26
N ARG A 4 -40.08 1.58 3.60
CA ARG A 4 -39.09 0.65 4.17
C ARG A 4 -39.18 0.75 5.69
N ASN A 5 -39.63 -0.33 6.30
CA ASN A 5 -39.61 -0.52 7.76
C ASN A 5 -38.17 -0.70 8.24
N ALA A 6 -37.74 0.16 9.16
CA ALA A 6 -36.50 -0.01 9.91
C ALA A 6 -36.68 -1.07 11.02
N PRO A 7 -35.72 -1.98 11.24
CA PRO A 7 -35.75 -2.86 12.40
C PRO A 7 -35.26 -2.12 13.66
N ARG A 8 -36.12 -2.09 14.67
CA ARG A 8 -35.80 -1.66 16.05
C ARG A 8 -34.99 -2.75 16.75
N SER A 9 -33.69 -2.56 16.90
CA SER A 9 -32.87 -3.39 17.81
C SER A 9 -33.11 -2.98 19.25
N ARG A 10 -33.67 -3.91 20.03
CA ARG A 10 -33.91 -3.79 21.47
C ARG A 10 -32.60 -4.02 22.22
N ALA A 11 -32.19 -3.03 23.00
CA ALA A 11 -31.17 -3.18 24.03
C ALA A 11 -31.68 -4.16 25.10
N SER A 12 -30.93 -5.25 25.33
CA SER A 12 -31.16 -6.17 26.43
C SER A 12 -30.02 -6.01 27.45
N LEU A 13 -30.30 -5.24 28.50
CA LEU A 13 -29.49 -5.17 29.72
C LEU A 13 -29.72 -6.44 30.54
N LEU A 14 -28.65 -7.15 30.88
CA LEU A 14 -28.64 -8.19 31.92
C LEU A 14 -27.43 -7.95 32.84
N PRO A 15 -27.63 -7.92 34.17
CA PRO A 15 -26.56 -7.62 35.12
C PRO A 15 -26.03 -8.89 35.82
N THR A 16 -24.80 -8.76 36.36
CA THR A 16 -24.30 -9.40 37.58
C THR A 16 -23.91 -10.90 37.54
N ALA A 17 -22.62 -11.19 37.80
CA ALA A 17 -22.19 -11.94 39.00
C ALA A 17 -20.65 -12.03 39.10
N VAL A 18 -20.12 -11.46 40.17
CA VAL A 18 -18.75 -11.65 40.69
C VAL A 18 -18.70 -12.98 41.44
N LEU A 19 -17.66 -13.79 41.20
CA LEU A 19 -17.26 -14.89 42.08
C LEU A 19 -15.73 -14.95 42.17
N LEU A 20 -15.23 -14.67 43.37
CA LEU A 20 -13.84 -14.80 43.83
C LEU A 20 -13.65 -16.14 44.54
N ALA A 21 -12.60 -16.88 44.17
CA ALA A 21 -11.78 -17.85 44.94
C ALA A 21 -10.97 -18.64 43.90
N GLY A 22 -9.65 -18.88 43.96
CA GLY A 22 -8.72 -18.99 45.08
C GLY A 22 -8.08 -20.38 44.99
N ALA A 23 -6.82 -20.49 44.54
CA ALA A 23 -5.98 -21.68 44.76
C ALA A 23 -4.50 -21.39 44.44
N CYS A 24 -3.67 -21.38 45.48
CA CYS A 24 -2.22 -21.52 45.41
C CYS A 24 -1.86 -22.98 45.08
N GLY A 25 -0.79 -23.18 44.33
CA GLY A 25 -0.17 -24.48 44.12
C GLY A 25 1.34 -24.32 43.93
N ASP A 26 2.06 -24.26 45.06
CA ASP A 26 3.50 -24.51 45.15
C ASP A 26 3.77 -25.99 44.82
N GLY A 27 4.83 -26.24 44.06
CA GLY A 27 5.28 -27.58 43.70
C GLY A 27 6.75 -27.58 43.29
N ASP A 28 7.63 -27.34 44.26
CA ASP A 28 9.06 -27.65 44.19
C ASP A 28 9.28 -29.16 44.39
N GLU A 29 9.74 -29.90 43.37
CA GLU A 29 10.50 -31.15 43.55
C GLU A 29 11.55 -31.36 42.43
N ASN A 30 12.77 -30.89 42.72
CA ASN A 30 14.02 -31.67 42.76
C ASN A 30 14.18 -32.89 41.81
N GLY A 31 15.12 -32.80 40.85
CA GLY A 31 15.55 -33.94 40.02
C GLY A 31 16.93 -33.75 39.39
N SER A 32 17.97 -34.10 40.14
CA SER A 32 19.38 -34.16 39.73
C SER A 32 19.72 -35.51 39.05
N SER A 33 20.38 -35.47 37.89
CA SER A 33 21.40 -36.43 37.40
C SER A 33 21.84 -35.99 35.99
N SER A 34 23.05 -35.46 35.78
CA SER A 34 24.33 -36.17 35.67
C SER A 34 24.34 -37.27 34.60
N PHE A 35 24.76 -36.91 33.39
CA PHE A 35 25.51 -37.81 32.49
C PHE A 35 26.47 -36.99 31.63
N GLY A 36 27.77 -37.18 31.90
CA GLY A 36 28.85 -36.80 31.00
C GLY A 36 28.99 -37.79 29.85
N GLY A 37 29.54 -37.32 28.73
CA GLY A 37 29.83 -38.13 27.55
C GLY A 37 30.54 -37.31 26.48
N SER A 38 31.84 -37.14 26.67
CA SER A 38 32.78 -36.64 25.66
C SER A 38 32.70 -37.47 24.38
N GLN A 39 32.61 -36.84 23.20
CA GLN A 39 33.27 -37.35 21.99
C GLN A 39 33.80 -36.19 21.14
N SER A 40 35.06 -36.38 20.77
CA SER A 40 35.88 -35.60 19.87
C SER A 40 35.57 -36.02 18.43
N ALA A 41 35.45 -35.06 17.51
CA ALA A 41 35.62 -35.31 16.09
C ALA A 41 36.23 -34.08 15.41
N THR A 42 37.46 -34.29 14.98
CA THR A 42 38.29 -33.48 14.09
C THR A 42 37.61 -33.29 12.73
N ALA A 43 37.64 -32.07 12.19
CA ALA A 43 37.53 -31.83 10.75
C ALA A 43 38.57 -30.79 10.35
N THR A 44 39.58 -31.27 9.63
CA THR A 44 40.62 -30.52 8.96
C THR A 44 40.06 -30.04 7.63
N GLU A 45 40.08 -28.73 7.37
CA GLU A 45 40.02 -28.23 5.99
C GLU A 45 41.32 -27.47 5.70
N THR A 46 42.06 -28.05 4.77
CA THR A 46 43.25 -27.51 4.11
C THR A 46 42.99 -27.75 2.64
N ASP A 47 42.85 -26.68 1.87
CA ASP A 47 43.03 -26.64 0.41
C ASP A 47 42.81 -25.20 -0.02
N ALA A 48 43.44 -24.63 -1.04
CA ALA A 48 44.74 -24.84 -1.66
C ALA A 48 44.88 -23.59 -2.53
N SER A 49 45.93 -22.81 -2.31
CA SER A 49 46.23 -21.64 -3.13
C SER A 49 46.95 -22.13 -4.39
N ALA A 50 46.36 -21.93 -5.56
CA ALA A 50 46.99 -22.22 -6.85
C ALA A 50 46.98 -20.97 -7.74
N SER A 51 48.16 -20.39 -7.84
CA SER A 51 48.62 -19.39 -8.80
C SER A 51 48.22 -19.72 -10.24
N ALA A 52 47.69 -18.72 -10.95
CA ALA A 52 47.74 -18.66 -12.40
C ALA A 52 48.45 -17.36 -12.81
N THR A 53 49.68 -17.53 -13.28
CA THR A 53 50.54 -16.51 -13.89
C THR A 53 50.19 -16.42 -15.37
N LEU A 54 49.78 -15.25 -15.87
CA LEU A 54 49.82 -14.94 -17.30
C LEU A 54 50.41 -13.54 -17.54
N THR A 55 51.68 -13.59 -17.88
CA THR A 55 52.47 -12.81 -18.84
C THR A 55 51.83 -11.55 -19.46
N SER A 56 52.52 -10.43 -19.21
CA SER A 56 52.42 -9.17 -19.94
C SER A 56 53.40 -9.14 -21.12
N ALA A 57 52.98 -8.63 -22.29
CA ALA A 57 53.79 -7.81 -23.22
C ALA A 57 52.99 -7.46 -24.49
N GLY A 58 52.86 -6.17 -24.81
CA GLY A 58 52.26 -5.71 -26.08
C GLY A 58 52.03 -4.20 -26.16
N THR A 59 53.11 -3.43 -26.23
CA THR A 59 53.15 -1.97 -26.46
C THR A 59 52.72 -1.61 -27.89
N SER A 60 51.96 -0.51 -28.12
CA SER A 60 52.29 0.57 -29.12
C SER A 60 51.18 1.63 -29.31
N ALA A 61 51.50 2.84 -28.85
CA ALA A 61 51.28 4.22 -29.35
C ALA A 61 50.21 4.58 -30.43
N GLY A 62 49.23 5.41 -30.00
CA GLY A 62 48.74 6.71 -30.55
C GLY A 62 48.22 6.86 -32.01
N PRO A 63 47.65 8.02 -32.43
CA PRO A 63 47.27 9.24 -31.69
C PRO A 63 45.85 9.82 -31.97
N ALA A 64 45.45 10.79 -31.12
CA ALA A 64 44.70 12.04 -31.35
C ALA A 64 43.35 12.10 -32.14
N ASP A 65 42.37 12.74 -31.49
CA ASP A 65 41.76 14.04 -31.88
C ASP A 65 40.23 14.08 -32.05
N SER A 66 39.66 15.14 -31.47
CA SER A 66 38.46 15.89 -31.87
C SER A 66 37.08 15.23 -31.85
N SER A 67 36.22 15.70 -30.94
CA SER A 67 35.24 16.78 -31.21
C SER A 67 33.94 16.63 -30.43
N ALA A 68 33.42 17.79 -30.02
CA ALA A 68 32.19 18.00 -29.30
C ALA A 68 30.94 17.58 -30.10
N GLY A 69 29.95 17.06 -29.38
CA GLY A 69 28.60 16.84 -29.88
C GLY A 69 27.62 16.90 -28.72
N GLU A 70 27.15 18.10 -28.42
CA GLU A 70 25.99 18.34 -27.56
C GLU A 70 24.76 17.68 -28.18
N ALA A 71 24.33 16.55 -27.59
CA ALA A 71 23.02 15.98 -27.89
C ALA A 71 22.01 16.61 -26.94
N SER A 72 21.35 17.67 -27.43
CA SER A 72 20.10 18.18 -26.87
C SER A 72 19.03 17.10 -27.02
N SER A 73 18.82 16.30 -25.97
CA SER A 73 17.61 15.50 -25.85
C SER A 73 16.52 16.44 -25.34
N SER A 74 15.71 16.95 -26.27
CA SER A 74 14.38 17.46 -25.95
C SER A 74 13.56 16.31 -25.39
N GLY A 75 13.68 16.10 -24.09
CA GLY A 75 12.76 15.27 -23.33
C GLY A 75 11.41 15.96 -23.38
N GLU A 76 10.57 15.54 -24.31
CA GLU A 76 9.13 15.70 -24.16
C GLU A 76 8.78 14.89 -22.90
N GLY A 77 8.81 15.56 -21.75
CA GLY A 77 8.26 15.01 -20.52
C GLY A 77 6.85 14.54 -20.79
N ALA A 78 6.48 13.41 -20.17
CA ALA A 78 5.15 12.83 -20.27
C ALA A 78 4.10 13.93 -20.15
N LYS A 79 3.40 14.24 -21.25
CA LYS A 79 2.30 15.18 -21.22
C LYS A 79 1.12 14.42 -20.65
N PHE A 80 0.84 14.69 -19.38
CA PHE A 80 -0.39 14.25 -18.73
C PHE A 80 -1.55 14.99 -19.39
N ASP A 81 -2.24 14.32 -20.31
CA ASP A 81 -3.54 14.76 -20.80
C ASP A 81 -4.57 14.37 -19.74
N VAL A 82 -4.61 15.18 -18.67
CA VAL A 82 -5.71 15.13 -17.72
C VAL A 82 -6.92 15.68 -18.46
N GLY A 83 -7.82 14.77 -18.87
CA GLY A 83 -9.04 15.13 -19.60
C GLY A 83 -9.70 16.33 -18.93
N THR A 84 -10.02 17.37 -19.71
CA THR A 84 -10.68 18.55 -19.18
C THR A 84 -11.94 18.10 -18.44
N GLY A 85 -12.13 18.51 -17.18
CA GLY A 85 -13.19 18.06 -16.26
C GLY A 85 -14.65 18.20 -16.73
N SER A 86 -14.88 18.45 -18.01
CA SER A 86 -16.16 18.39 -18.71
C SER A 86 -16.69 16.96 -18.94
N ASP A 87 -15.86 15.94 -18.79
CA ASP A 87 -16.26 14.54 -19.01
C ASP A 87 -16.83 13.85 -17.75
N LEU A 88 -16.76 14.51 -16.59
CA LEU A 88 -17.43 14.06 -15.37
C LEU A 88 -18.82 14.69 -15.33
N ALA A 89 -19.86 13.88 -15.48
CA ALA A 89 -21.24 14.31 -15.31
C ALA A 89 -21.51 14.61 -13.83
N SER A 90 -21.13 15.79 -13.36
CA SER A 90 -21.52 16.32 -12.05
C SER A 90 -22.53 17.45 -12.24
N ASP A 91 -23.53 17.53 -11.35
CA ASP A 91 -24.45 18.67 -11.28
C ASP A 91 -23.77 19.92 -10.67
N CYS A 92 -22.48 19.81 -10.32
CA CYS A 92 -21.67 20.87 -9.74
C CYS A 92 -21.03 21.72 -10.84
N ASN A 93 -21.41 22.99 -10.89
CA ASN A 93 -20.70 23.97 -11.72
C ASN A 93 -19.49 24.50 -10.96
N ALA A 94 -18.39 24.75 -11.68
CA ALA A 94 -17.21 25.40 -11.10
C ALA A 94 -17.61 26.72 -10.39
N GLY A 95 -17.36 26.80 -9.08
CA GLY A 95 -17.68 27.96 -8.25
C GLY A 95 -19.01 27.88 -7.49
N ASP A 96 -19.70 26.73 -7.52
CA ASP A 96 -20.83 26.48 -6.62
C ASP A 96 -20.32 26.35 -5.17
N PRO A 97 -20.73 27.23 -4.24
CA PRO A 97 -20.25 27.22 -2.85
C PRO A 97 -20.69 25.98 -2.06
N ASP A 98 -21.70 25.25 -2.55
CA ASP A 98 -22.19 24.03 -1.93
C ASP A 98 -21.52 22.78 -2.53
N CYS A 99 -20.72 22.93 -3.59
CA CYS A 99 -19.92 21.86 -4.19
C CYS A 99 -18.47 21.90 -3.72
N GLY A 100 -17.85 20.73 -3.66
CA GLY A 100 -16.48 20.59 -3.17
C GLY A 100 -16.38 19.57 -2.05
N CYS A 101 -15.30 18.80 -2.06
CA CYS A 101 -14.99 17.94 -0.93
C CYS A 101 -14.45 18.77 0.24
N THR A 102 -14.86 18.40 1.45
CA THR A 102 -14.29 18.93 2.70
C THR A 102 -13.22 18.01 3.28
N ALA A 103 -13.02 16.86 2.63
CA ALA A 103 -12.25 15.74 3.12
C ALA A 103 -11.54 14.99 1.99
N VAL A 104 -10.28 14.60 2.22
CA VAL A 104 -9.54 13.63 1.39
C VAL A 104 -8.92 12.57 2.30
N ASP A 105 -9.21 11.30 2.03
CA ASP A 105 -8.63 10.14 2.68
C ASP A 105 -7.59 9.53 1.74
N ILE A 106 -6.39 9.23 2.23
CA ILE A 106 -5.30 8.64 1.45
C ILE A 106 -4.83 7.38 2.15
N VAL A 107 -4.87 6.24 1.46
CA VAL A 107 -4.28 4.99 1.94
C VAL A 107 -3.10 4.63 1.06
N PHE A 108 -1.93 4.50 1.68
CA PHE A 108 -0.77 3.86 1.07
C PHE A 108 -0.86 2.36 1.35
N VAL A 109 -1.04 1.58 0.30
CA VAL A 109 -1.10 0.12 0.35
C VAL A 109 0.25 -0.40 -0.06
N VAL A 110 0.98 -0.95 0.90
CA VAL A 110 2.42 -1.15 0.77
C VAL A 110 2.76 -2.62 0.83
N ASP A 111 3.36 -3.10 -0.23
CA ASP A 111 4.12 -4.32 -0.24
C ASP A 111 5.30 -4.20 0.72
N ASN A 112 5.37 -5.14 1.65
CA ASN A 112 6.35 -5.19 2.72
C ASN A 112 7.27 -6.41 2.58
N SER A 113 7.45 -6.88 1.35
CA SER A 113 8.48 -7.83 0.97
C SER A 113 9.88 -7.22 1.13
N GLY A 114 10.90 -8.07 1.18
CA GLY A 114 12.29 -7.64 1.35
C GLY A 114 12.81 -6.77 0.20
N SER A 115 12.30 -6.94 -1.03
CA SER A 115 12.71 -6.15 -2.20
C SER A 115 12.22 -4.70 -2.13
N MET A 116 11.10 -4.46 -1.44
CA MET A 116 10.55 -3.11 -1.27
C MET A 116 11.38 -2.17 -0.38
N GLN A 117 12.37 -2.71 0.35
CA GLN A 117 13.22 -1.89 1.24
C GLN A 117 13.97 -0.79 0.49
N GLU A 118 14.38 -1.02 -0.75
CA GLU A 118 15.09 0.00 -1.56
C GLU A 118 14.17 1.14 -2.01
N HIS A 119 12.86 0.92 -2.02
CA HIS A 119 11.85 1.89 -2.44
C HIS A 119 11.33 2.77 -1.29
N ALA A 120 11.58 2.39 -0.04
CA ALA A 120 11.09 3.15 1.13
C ALA A 120 11.63 4.59 1.15
N ALA A 121 12.96 4.75 1.09
CA ALA A 121 13.61 6.06 1.16
C ALA A 121 13.19 7.02 0.03
N PRO A 122 13.20 6.63 -1.27
CA PRO A 122 12.74 7.52 -2.34
C PRO A 122 11.24 7.84 -2.25
N THR A 123 10.41 6.91 -1.79
CA THR A 123 8.97 7.20 -1.56
C THR A 123 8.79 8.24 -0.46
N VAL A 124 9.50 8.11 0.67
CA VAL A 124 9.49 9.12 1.74
C VAL A 124 9.94 10.48 1.23
N ALA A 125 11.00 10.53 0.41
CA ALA A 125 11.51 11.78 -0.13
C ALA A 125 10.49 12.49 -1.04
N ALA A 126 9.77 11.74 -1.88
CA ALA A 126 8.73 12.31 -2.76
C ALA A 126 7.47 12.75 -1.99
N PHE A 127 7.16 12.10 -0.86
CA PHE A 127 5.99 12.45 -0.06
C PHE A 127 6.02 13.89 0.46
N ASP A 128 7.20 14.42 0.76
CA ASP A 128 7.35 15.81 1.21
C ASP A 128 6.86 16.81 0.16
N THR A 129 7.22 16.57 -1.11
CA THR A 129 6.76 17.35 -2.26
C THR A 129 5.27 17.15 -2.47
N PHE A 130 4.79 15.90 -2.49
CA PHE A 130 3.38 15.57 -2.63
C PHE A 130 2.49 16.32 -1.63
N VAL A 131 2.83 16.31 -0.34
CA VAL A 131 2.03 17.00 0.69
C VAL A 131 1.97 18.50 0.44
N ASN A 132 3.07 19.12 0.03
CA ASN A 132 3.08 20.55 -0.28
C ASN A 132 2.19 20.88 -1.48
N GLU A 133 2.29 20.09 -2.56
CA GLU A 133 1.49 20.26 -3.77
C GLU A 133 0.00 20.01 -3.48
N MET A 134 -0.32 18.98 -2.71
CA MET A 134 -1.68 18.67 -2.28
C MET A 134 -2.30 19.81 -1.45
N ILE A 135 -1.56 20.38 -0.49
CA ILE A 135 -2.01 21.55 0.27
C ILE A 135 -2.26 22.75 -0.65
N GLY A 136 -1.41 22.94 -1.67
CA GLY A 136 -1.59 24.01 -2.66
C GLY A 136 -2.77 23.81 -3.61
N ALA A 137 -3.11 22.56 -3.93
CA ALA A 137 -4.19 22.20 -4.83
C ALA A 137 -5.57 22.17 -4.16
N LEU A 138 -5.62 21.92 -2.85
CA LEU A 138 -6.86 21.80 -2.09
C LEU A 138 -7.31 23.13 -1.46
N PRO A 139 -8.62 23.34 -1.25
CA PRO A 139 -9.11 24.50 -0.52
C PRO A 139 -8.54 24.58 0.90
N PRO A 140 -8.29 25.80 1.41
CA PRO A 140 -8.03 26.04 2.83
C PRO A 140 -9.07 25.36 3.74
N GLY A 141 -8.60 24.72 4.80
CA GLY A 141 -9.45 24.02 5.78
C GLY A 141 -9.93 22.62 5.37
N THR A 142 -9.52 22.11 4.21
CA THR A 142 -9.79 20.73 3.80
C THR A 142 -9.13 19.75 4.77
N SER A 143 -9.89 18.79 5.30
CA SER A 143 -9.37 17.80 6.25
C SER A 143 -8.78 16.59 5.53
N LEU A 144 -7.60 16.16 5.95
CA LEU A 144 -6.80 15.11 5.34
C LEU A 144 -6.57 13.98 6.33
N HIS A 145 -6.91 12.76 5.92
CA HIS A 145 -6.55 11.54 6.64
C HIS A 145 -5.53 10.78 5.82
N VAL A 146 -4.36 10.50 6.40
CA VAL A 146 -3.31 9.70 5.74
C VAL A 146 -3.07 8.43 6.53
N GLY A 147 -3.34 7.29 5.91
CA GLY A 147 -3.12 5.96 6.45
C GLY A 147 -2.11 5.17 5.64
N VAL A 148 -1.50 4.17 6.28
CA VAL A 148 -0.64 3.18 5.63
C VAL A 148 -1.20 1.81 5.99
N THR A 149 -1.20 0.84 5.07
CA THR A 149 -1.52 -0.56 5.35
C THR A 149 -0.57 -1.46 4.57
N ARG A 150 -0.40 -2.69 5.03
CA ARG A 150 0.44 -3.70 4.37
C ARG A 150 -0.40 -4.51 3.40
N ALA A 151 0.18 -4.83 2.26
CA ALA A 151 -0.41 -5.69 1.23
C ALA A 151 -0.34 -7.19 1.57
N THR A 152 -0.07 -7.58 2.82
CA THR A 152 0.21 -8.98 3.20
C THR A 152 -0.60 -9.44 4.42
N GLY A 153 -0.46 -10.73 4.75
CA GLY A 153 -1.03 -11.34 5.96
C GLY A 153 -2.37 -12.05 5.77
N PHE A 154 -2.80 -12.24 4.52
CA PHE A 154 -4.07 -12.89 4.19
C PHE A 154 -3.97 -14.40 4.00
N TYR A 155 -2.85 -15.02 4.36
CA TYR A 155 -2.65 -16.47 4.33
C TYR A 155 -2.15 -16.97 5.68
N ASP A 156 -2.54 -18.19 6.09
CA ASP A 156 -2.12 -18.84 7.34
C ASP A 156 -1.72 -20.32 7.09
N PRO A 157 -0.53 -20.78 7.55
CA PRO A 157 0.56 -20.02 8.19
C PRO A 157 1.34 -19.11 7.22
N GLY A 158 0.95 -19.06 5.94
CA GLY A 158 1.21 -17.92 5.04
C GLY A 158 2.64 -17.43 4.87
N ASN A 159 3.63 -18.31 4.81
CA ASN A 159 5.05 -17.91 4.72
C ASN A 159 5.72 -18.26 3.38
N GLY A 160 4.99 -18.84 2.44
CA GLY A 160 5.49 -19.13 1.10
C GLY A 160 4.61 -18.44 0.07
N GLY A 161 5.26 -17.77 -0.85
CA GLY A 161 4.61 -17.05 -1.92
C GLY A 161 5.64 -16.74 -2.98
N GLY A 162 5.19 -16.68 -4.22
CA GLY A 162 6.04 -16.40 -5.32
C GLY A 162 5.25 -16.42 -6.61
N TRP A 163 5.69 -15.59 -7.53
CA TRP A 163 5.10 -15.47 -8.85
C TRP A 163 6.14 -15.83 -9.91
N GLY A 164 5.68 -16.13 -11.11
CA GLY A 164 6.60 -16.53 -12.16
C GLY A 164 6.03 -16.46 -13.57
N GLY A 165 6.96 -16.44 -14.52
CA GLY A 165 6.65 -16.36 -15.94
C GLY A 165 6.13 -14.98 -16.35
N PRO A 166 5.90 -14.78 -17.66
CA PRO A 166 5.36 -13.52 -18.19
C PRO A 166 3.90 -13.28 -17.77
N GLY A 167 3.20 -14.31 -17.28
CA GLY A 167 1.81 -14.24 -16.86
C GLY A 167 1.59 -13.62 -15.49
N CYS A 168 2.65 -13.39 -14.70
CA CYS A 168 2.58 -12.83 -13.35
C CYS A 168 1.60 -13.57 -12.42
N GLU A 169 1.41 -14.86 -12.68
CA GLU A 169 0.57 -15.73 -11.88
C GLU A 169 1.31 -16.19 -10.64
N ALA A 170 0.54 -16.53 -9.61
CA ALA A 170 1.08 -17.25 -8.47
C ALA A 170 1.73 -18.56 -8.94
N ALA A 171 3.05 -18.67 -8.74
CA ALA A 171 3.80 -19.91 -8.90
C ALA A 171 3.73 -20.74 -7.62
N LEU A 172 3.58 -20.08 -6.47
CA LEU A 172 3.42 -20.68 -5.16
C LEU A 172 2.53 -19.76 -4.30
N THR A 173 1.53 -20.33 -3.63
CA THR A 173 0.88 -19.72 -2.47
C THR A 173 0.84 -20.77 -1.39
N ASP A 174 1.62 -20.60 -0.32
CA ASP A 174 1.57 -21.52 0.81
C ASP A 174 0.56 -21.03 1.83
N GLY A 175 -0.31 -21.95 2.27
CA GLY A 175 -1.29 -21.70 3.32
C GLY A 175 -2.71 -21.56 2.81
N VAL A 176 -3.62 -21.32 3.75
CA VAL A 176 -5.05 -21.13 3.50
C VAL A 176 -5.35 -19.65 3.50
N TRP A 177 -6.15 -19.18 2.54
CA TRP A 177 -6.71 -17.84 2.55
C TRP A 177 -7.41 -17.57 3.89
N ASN A 178 -6.88 -16.60 4.63
CA ASN A 178 -7.27 -16.26 5.99
C ASN A 178 -7.42 -14.72 6.08
N PRO A 179 -8.50 -14.16 5.52
CA PRO A 179 -8.82 -12.74 5.62
C PRO A 179 -9.31 -12.38 7.04
N PRO A 180 -9.42 -11.08 7.39
CA PRO A 180 -9.75 -10.67 8.76
C PRO A 180 -11.15 -11.09 9.22
N ASP A 181 -12.07 -11.42 8.32
CA ASP A 181 -13.39 -11.99 8.63
C ASP A 181 -13.37 -13.49 8.94
N VAL A 182 -12.27 -14.19 8.62
CA VAL A 182 -12.00 -15.56 9.04
C VAL A 182 -11.24 -15.56 10.37
N ALA A 183 -10.11 -14.87 10.43
CA ALA A 183 -9.35 -14.68 11.68
C ALA A 183 -8.43 -13.45 11.62
N ASP A 184 -8.35 -12.74 12.74
CA ASP A 184 -7.36 -11.70 12.97
C ASP A 184 -6.00 -12.34 13.28
N ASN A 185 -5.00 -12.07 12.44
CA ASN A 185 -3.64 -12.58 12.64
C ASN A 185 -2.82 -11.78 13.69
N GLY A 186 -3.36 -10.68 14.22
CA GLY A 186 -2.77 -9.86 15.28
C GLY A 186 -1.57 -9.02 14.86
N VAL A 187 -1.18 -9.03 13.59
CA VAL A 187 0.01 -8.34 13.09
C VAL A 187 -0.34 -6.91 12.67
N ASN A 188 0.46 -5.93 13.10
CA ASN A 188 0.26 -4.53 12.77
C ASN A 188 0.28 -4.29 11.24
N GLY A 189 -0.69 -3.55 10.74
CA GLY A 189 -0.80 -3.18 9.32
C GLY A 189 -1.26 -4.29 8.37
N GLN A 190 -1.35 -5.55 8.79
CA GLN A 190 -1.75 -6.65 7.90
C GLN A 190 -3.28 -6.79 7.78
N GLN A 191 -3.72 -7.56 6.78
CA GLN A 191 -5.15 -7.88 6.58
C GLN A 191 -6.05 -6.64 6.44
N GLY A 192 -5.52 -5.54 5.87
CA GLY A 192 -6.23 -4.27 5.72
C GLY A 192 -6.34 -3.44 7.01
N ARG A 193 -5.76 -3.86 8.14
CA ARG A 193 -5.60 -2.97 9.29
C ARG A 193 -4.66 -1.83 8.92
N LEU A 194 -4.97 -0.61 9.34
CA LEU A 194 -4.03 0.50 9.20
C LEU A 194 -2.81 0.27 10.11
N PHE A 195 -1.64 0.65 9.65
CA PHE A 195 -0.38 0.51 10.36
C PHE A 195 -0.33 1.53 11.50
N GLU A 196 -0.31 1.03 12.74
CA GLU A 196 -0.18 1.87 13.91
C GLU A 196 1.27 2.32 14.11
N HIS A 197 1.50 3.63 14.12
CA HIS A 197 2.79 4.26 14.40
C HIS A 197 2.60 5.35 15.47
N ASN A 198 3.40 5.31 16.54
CA ASN A 198 3.31 6.22 17.69
C ASN A 198 1.89 6.31 18.30
N GLY A 199 1.17 5.18 18.34
CA GLY A 199 -0.20 5.10 18.87
C GLY A 199 -1.26 5.71 17.94
N GLN A 200 -0.91 6.05 16.71
CA GLN A 200 -1.81 6.59 15.69
C GLN A 200 -1.87 5.63 14.50
N ARG A 201 -3.08 5.32 14.03
CA ARG A 201 -3.33 4.45 12.86
C ARG A 201 -3.39 5.23 11.55
N TYR A 202 -3.75 6.50 11.64
CA TYR A 202 -3.71 7.46 10.56
C TYR A 202 -3.37 8.82 11.16
N PHE A 203 -2.88 9.71 10.31
CA PHE A 203 -2.66 11.10 10.67
C PHE A 203 -3.85 11.94 10.19
N ASP A 204 -4.45 12.69 11.12
CA ASP A 204 -5.49 13.70 10.83
C ASP A 204 -4.83 15.08 10.79
N PHE A 205 -5.11 15.81 9.72
CA PHE A 205 -4.51 17.09 9.38
C PHE A 205 -5.52 17.97 8.65
N THR A 206 -5.31 19.28 8.63
CA THR A 206 -6.09 20.23 7.82
C THR A 206 -5.15 21.06 6.97
N THR A 207 -5.50 21.38 5.72
CA THR A 207 -4.63 22.08 4.77
C THR A 207 -4.10 23.44 5.25
N ASP A 208 -4.72 24.07 6.24
CA ASP A 208 -4.26 25.34 6.85
C ASP A 208 -3.18 25.17 7.93
N ALA A 209 -2.89 23.93 8.34
CA ALA A 209 -1.92 23.62 9.39
C ALA A 209 -0.51 23.40 8.82
N ASP A 210 0.49 23.38 9.70
CA ASP A 210 1.87 23.03 9.34
C ASP A 210 2.00 21.52 9.09
N PRO A 211 2.41 21.06 7.89
CA PRO A 211 2.50 19.64 7.57
C PRO A 211 3.71 18.92 8.18
N ALA A 212 4.59 19.60 8.93
CA ALA A 212 5.82 18.99 9.48
C ALA A 212 5.55 17.71 10.31
N ALA A 213 4.48 17.71 11.11
CA ALA A 213 4.10 16.55 11.91
C ALA A 213 3.59 15.38 11.05
N LEU A 214 2.81 15.67 10.00
CA LEU A 214 2.35 14.67 9.04
C LEU A 214 3.53 14.01 8.33
N LYS A 215 4.48 14.81 7.83
CA LYS A 215 5.68 14.32 7.13
C LYS A 215 6.52 13.41 8.03
N THR A 216 6.74 13.83 9.27
CA THR A 216 7.48 13.04 10.27
C THR A 216 6.78 11.73 10.60
N TRP A 217 5.45 11.77 10.80
CA TRP A 217 4.67 10.56 11.09
C TRP A 217 4.68 9.60 9.91
N PHE A 218 4.45 10.10 8.68
CA PHE A 218 4.40 9.29 7.48
C PHE A 218 5.72 8.58 7.22
N GLN A 219 6.85 9.28 7.37
CA GLN A 219 8.17 8.66 7.26
C GLN A 219 8.30 7.46 8.20
N GLY A 220 7.94 7.61 9.48
CA GLY A 220 8.01 6.54 10.46
C GLY A 220 7.03 5.39 10.17
N ALA A 221 5.79 5.72 9.77
CA ALA A 221 4.76 4.75 9.44
C ALA A 221 5.13 3.93 8.20
N LEU A 222 5.56 4.58 7.11
CA LEU A 222 5.95 3.91 5.86
C LEU A 222 7.20 3.05 6.04
N MET A 223 8.23 3.56 6.71
CA MET A 223 9.44 2.77 7.00
C MET A 223 9.11 1.56 7.86
N GLY A 224 8.26 1.71 8.88
CA GLY A 224 7.80 0.60 9.70
C GLY A 224 6.90 -0.39 8.95
N ALA A 225 6.09 0.09 8.00
CA ALA A 225 5.26 -0.76 7.18
C ALA A 225 6.09 -1.63 6.22
N ILE A 226 7.15 -1.08 5.60
CA ILE A 226 8.04 -1.78 4.67
C ILE A 226 9.08 -2.67 5.37
N ASP A 227 9.36 -2.44 6.66
CA ASP A 227 10.40 -3.16 7.40
C ASP A 227 10.33 -4.68 7.23
N GLY A 228 11.23 -5.23 6.40
CA GLY A 228 11.30 -6.66 6.09
C GLY A 228 11.84 -7.50 7.24
N SER A 229 12.21 -6.92 8.37
CA SER A 229 12.46 -7.67 9.60
C SER A 229 11.17 -8.00 10.36
N ALA A 230 10.08 -7.29 10.11
CA ALA A 230 8.79 -7.59 10.68
C ALA A 230 8.23 -8.89 10.09
N GLN A 231 7.32 -9.55 10.82
CA GLN A 231 6.59 -10.69 10.27
C GLN A 231 5.87 -10.26 8.99
N HIS A 232 6.17 -10.94 7.89
CA HIS A 232 5.60 -10.68 6.57
C HIS A 232 5.29 -12.02 5.88
N SER A 233 4.29 -11.98 5.01
CA SER A 233 4.06 -13.06 4.06
C SER A 233 4.90 -12.77 2.81
N ASN A 234 5.35 -13.82 2.13
CA ASN A 234 5.93 -13.74 0.79
C ASN A 234 4.84 -13.74 -0.30
N THR A 235 3.57 -13.65 0.09
CA THR A 235 2.43 -13.56 -0.83
C THR A 235 1.84 -12.15 -0.74
N GLU A 236 2.06 -11.37 -1.79
CA GLU A 236 1.64 -9.99 -1.92
C GLU A 236 0.21 -9.94 -2.45
N THR A 237 -0.72 -9.50 -1.63
CA THR A 237 -2.16 -9.40 -1.94
C THR A 237 -2.55 -7.93 -1.95
N VAL A 238 -1.92 -7.15 -2.84
CA VAL A 238 -2.05 -5.68 -2.95
C VAL A 238 -3.51 -5.25 -3.07
N VAL A 239 -4.31 -5.95 -3.87
CA VAL A 239 -5.73 -5.63 -4.07
C VAL A 239 -6.52 -5.89 -2.79
N ALA A 240 -6.26 -6.99 -2.10
CA ALA A 240 -6.89 -7.25 -0.81
C ALA A 240 -6.45 -6.22 0.25
N GLY A 241 -5.17 -5.86 0.29
CA GLY A 241 -4.65 -4.80 1.15
C GLY A 241 -5.28 -3.43 0.88
N ALA A 242 -5.71 -3.17 -0.36
CA ALA A 242 -6.41 -1.95 -0.74
C ALA A 242 -7.89 -1.95 -0.38
N ALA A 243 -8.55 -3.11 -0.42
CA ALA A 243 -9.98 -3.25 -0.14
C ALA A 243 -10.29 -3.40 1.36
N TYR A 244 -9.58 -4.28 2.06
CA TYR A 244 -9.90 -4.63 3.44
C TYR A 244 -9.76 -3.53 4.49
N PRO A 245 -9.08 -2.37 4.26
CA PRO A 245 -9.19 -1.23 5.16
C PRO A 245 -10.62 -0.73 5.39
N PHE A 246 -11.52 -1.02 4.44
CA PHE A 246 -12.91 -0.58 4.47
C PHE A 246 -13.90 -1.71 4.75
N HIS A 247 -13.41 -2.94 4.90
CA HIS A 247 -14.25 -4.09 5.20
C HIS A 247 -14.73 -4.04 6.66
N ASP A 248 -15.97 -4.50 6.92
CA ASP A 248 -16.60 -4.50 8.26
C ASP A 248 -15.74 -5.16 9.34
N ALA A 249 -15.00 -6.21 8.99
CA ALA A 249 -14.07 -6.90 9.90
C ALA A 249 -13.01 -5.96 10.50
N ASN A 250 -12.63 -4.89 9.79
CA ASN A 250 -11.68 -3.89 10.25
C ASN A 250 -12.33 -2.59 10.73
N ALA A 251 -13.66 -2.45 10.67
CA ALA A 251 -14.35 -1.19 11.01
C ALA A 251 -14.01 -0.68 12.43
N THR A 252 -13.85 -1.58 13.40
CA THR A 252 -13.45 -1.20 14.76
C THR A 252 -11.98 -0.78 14.84
N TYR A 253 -11.10 -1.45 14.09
CA TYR A 253 -9.67 -1.15 14.12
C TYR A 253 -9.35 0.14 13.34
N ASN A 254 -9.98 0.34 12.18
CA ASN A 254 -9.76 1.51 11.33
C ASN A 254 -10.73 2.67 11.64
N ALA A 255 -11.40 2.62 12.80
CA ALA A 255 -12.43 3.58 13.17
C ALA A 255 -11.95 5.04 13.04
N GLY A 256 -12.77 5.86 12.39
CA GLY A 256 -12.52 7.29 12.17
C GLY A 256 -11.67 7.62 10.95
N PHE A 257 -11.07 6.63 10.26
CA PHE A 257 -10.26 6.91 9.08
C PHE A 257 -11.08 7.32 7.85
N MET A 258 -12.06 6.53 7.43
CA MET A 258 -12.77 6.78 6.17
C MET A 258 -13.95 7.75 6.37
N ARG A 259 -14.07 8.75 5.49
CA ARG A 259 -15.22 9.69 5.47
C ARG A 259 -16.04 9.49 4.22
N GLU A 260 -17.34 9.25 4.38
CA GLU A 260 -18.25 8.87 3.28
C GLU A 260 -18.28 9.88 2.13
N GLN A 261 -18.13 11.18 2.42
CA GLN A 261 -18.17 12.28 1.43
C GLN A 261 -16.81 12.94 1.18
N GLY A 262 -15.72 12.18 1.37
CA GLY A 262 -14.37 12.60 1.00
C GLY A 262 -13.89 11.91 -0.27
N VAL A 263 -12.95 12.55 -0.99
CA VAL A 263 -12.15 11.84 -2.01
C VAL A 263 -11.37 10.73 -1.30
N LEU A 264 -11.29 9.54 -1.90
CA LEU A 264 -10.41 8.47 -1.46
C LEU A 264 -9.32 8.24 -2.50
N VAL A 265 -8.07 8.31 -2.06
CA VAL A 265 -6.89 7.99 -2.86
C VAL A 265 -6.31 6.67 -2.37
N LEU A 266 -6.26 5.68 -3.24
CA LEU A 266 -5.56 4.42 -3.02
C LEU A 266 -4.23 4.48 -3.77
N PHE A 267 -3.14 4.66 -3.02
CA PHE A 267 -1.79 4.62 -3.56
C PHE A 267 -1.20 3.22 -3.37
N LEU A 268 -1.09 2.46 -4.45
CA LEU A 268 -0.55 1.10 -4.43
C LEU A 268 0.96 1.12 -4.63
N LEU A 269 1.71 0.51 -3.73
CA LEU A 269 3.17 0.48 -3.74
C LEU A 269 3.65 -0.98 -3.68
N SER A 270 3.98 -1.59 -4.83
CA SER A 270 4.43 -2.98 -4.91
C SER A 270 5.24 -3.29 -6.17
N ASP A 271 6.35 -4.00 -6.02
CA ASP A 271 7.17 -4.51 -7.12
C ASP A 271 6.78 -5.94 -7.55
N SER A 272 5.65 -6.43 -7.05
CA SER A 272 5.11 -7.76 -7.29
C SER A 272 3.65 -7.71 -7.83
N PRO A 273 3.17 -8.77 -8.50
CA PRO A 273 1.76 -8.89 -8.86
C PRO A 273 0.85 -9.12 -7.64
N ASP A 274 -0.45 -8.94 -7.84
CA ASP A 274 -1.43 -9.34 -6.83
C ASP A 274 -1.65 -10.85 -6.83
N LEU A 275 -1.41 -11.49 -5.69
CA LEU A 275 -1.53 -12.92 -5.48
C LEU A 275 -2.76 -13.30 -4.65
N SER A 276 -3.79 -12.44 -4.63
CA SER A 276 -5.07 -12.80 -4.00
C SER A 276 -5.66 -14.04 -4.68
N PRO A 277 -6.36 -14.93 -3.94
CA PRO A 277 -6.81 -16.21 -4.49
C PRO A 277 -7.61 -16.05 -5.79
N PRO A 278 -7.32 -16.85 -6.83
CA PRO A 278 -8.02 -16.75 -8.11
C PRO A 278 -9.53 -17.00 -8.00
N ALA A 279 -9.96 -17.70 -6.96
CA ALA A 279 -11.36 -18.00 -6.68
C ALA A 279 -12.19 -16.80 -6.17
N ILE A 280 -11.55 -15.73 -5.70
CA ILE A 280 -12.21 -14.50 -5.27
C ILE A 280 -12.23 -13.55 -6.45
N ALA A 281 -13.38 -13.03 -6.83
CA ALA A 281 -13.45 -12.14 -8.00
C ALA A 281 -12.78 -10.80 -7.67
N THR A 282 -12.08 -10.19 -8.63
CA THR A 282 -11.56 -8.82 -8.45
C THR A 282 -12.69 -7.84 -8.14
N GLN A 283 -13.88 -8.08 -8.70
CA GLN A 283 -15.08 -7.30 -8.43
C GLN A 283 -15.45 -7.29 -6.94
N ASP A 284 -15.24 -8.39 -6.21
CA ASP A 284 -15.55 -8.45 -4.78
C ASP A 284 -14.71 -7.42 -3.99
N PHE A 285 -13.46 -7.18 -4.41
CA PHE A 285 -12.61 -6.15 -3.81
C PHE A 285 -13.00 -4.73 -4.22
N ILE A 286 -13.40 -4.53 -5.48
CA ILE A 286 -13.92 -3.26 -5.99
C ILE A 286 -15.18 -2.87 -5.22
N ASP A 287 -16.09 -3.83 -5.01
CA ASP A 287 -17.36 -3.61 -4.32
C ASP A 287 -17.14 -3.15 -2.87
N ILE A 288 -16.15 -3.72 -2.15
CA ILE A 288 -15.80 -3.28 -0.78
C ILE A 288 -15.42 -1.79 -0.75
N VAL A 289 -14.59 -1.33 -1.69
CA VAL A 289 -14.15 0.09 -1.72
C VAL A 289 -15.30 0.99 -2.19
N SER A 290 -16.07 0.54 -3.18
CA SER A 290 -17.22 1.28 -3.74
C SER A 290 -18.31 1.48 -2.69
N ASP A 291 -18.62 0.44 -1.91
CA ASP A 291 -19.58 0.52 -0.80
C ASP A 291 -19.15 1.55 0.26
N ALA A 292 -17.85 1.62 0.56
CA ALA A 292 -17.28 2.60 1.49
C ALA A 292 -17.45 4.06 1.02
N LYS A 293 -17.59 4.27 -0.30
CA LYS A 293 -17.82 5.59 -0.91
C LYS A 293 -19.20 5.72 -1.53
N SER A 294 -20.16 4.88 -1.13
CA SER A 294 -21.52 4.86 -1.67
C SER A 294 -22.27 6.20 -1.59
N ALA A 295 -21.88 7.10 -0.67
CA ALA A 295 -22.46 8.44 -0.56
C ALA A 295 -22.09 9.38 -1.72
N CYS A 296 -20.93 9.20 -2.34
CA CYS A 296 -20.49 10.03 -3.47
C CYS A 296 -20.12 9.24 -4.74
N GLY A 297 -20.12 7.91 -4.66
CA GLY A 297 -19.91 6.97 -5.76
C GLY A 297 -18.44 6.81 -6.16
N ASP A 298 -18.21 5.94 -7.14
CA ASP A 298 -16.86 5.54 -7.57
C ASP A 298 -16.05 6.68 -8.18
N MET A 299 -16.71 7.77 -8.56
CA MET A 299 -16.07 9.02 -9.00
C MET A 299 -15.21 9.68 -7.91
N CYS A 300 -15.46 9.37 -6.63
CA CYS A 300 -14.63 9.83 -5.51
C CYS A 300 -13.38 8.98 -5.27
N ILE A 301 -13.23 7.86 -5.98
CA ILE A 301 -12.15 6.91 -5.76
C ILE A 301 -11.10 7.16 -6.84
N ILE A 302 -9.88 7.49 -6.40
CA ILE A 302 -8.71 7.64 -7.24
C ILE A 302 -7.76 6.49 -6.91
N THR A 303 -7.39 5.71 -7.91
CA THR A 303 -6.32 4.71 -7.81
C THR A 303 -5.09 5.23 -8.52
N THR A 304 -3.93 5.04 -7.92
CA THR A 304 -2.63 5.39 -8.49
C THR A 304 -1.55 4.58 -7.79
N GLY A 305 -0.28 4.73 -8.17
CA GLY A 305 0.78 4.06 -7.44
C GLY A 305 2.09 3.90 -8.18
N ALA A 306 2.96 3.15 -7.52
CA ALA A 306 4.18 2.61 -8.09
C ALA A 306 4.08 1.09 -8.03
N ILE A 307 3.94 0.47 -9.19
CA ILE A 307 3.55 -0.94 -9.32
C ILE A 307 4.47 -1.69 -10.27
N ALA A 308 4.52 -3.01 -10.13
CA ALA A 308 5.19 -3.93 -11.06
C ALA A 308 4.63 -3.80 -12.48
N GLY A 309 5.22 -2.94 -13.32
CA GLY A 309 4.67 -2.63 -14.63
C GLY A 309 4.59 -3.87 -15.54
N GLN A 310 5.55 -4.79 -15.43
CA GLN A 310 5.51 -6.08 -16.13
C GLN A 310 4.26 -6.93 -15.81
N CYS A 311 3.62 -6.68 -14.67
CA CYS A 311 2.43 -7.38 -14.19
C CYS A 311 1.18 -6.50 -14.17
N TYR A 312 1.21 -5.36 -14.88
CA TYR A 312 0.07 -4.46 -14.98
C TYR A 312 -0.58 -4.55 -16.36
N ASP A 313 -0.01 -3.88 -17.37
CA ASP A 313 -0.61 -3.73 -18.71
C ASP A 313 0.19 -4.41 -19.83
N GLN A 314 1.17 -5.22 -19.49
CA GLN A 314 2.08 -5.79 -20.49
C GLN A 314 1.47 -6.99 -21.24
N PRO A 315 1.79 -7.13 -22.55
CA PRO A 315 1.41 -8.31 -23.31
C PRO A 315 1.95 -9.59 -22.66
N GLY A 316 1.05 -10.55 -22.42
CA GLY A 316 1.40 -11.84 -21.82
C GLY A 316 1.13 -11.92 -20.32
N ASN A 317 0.83 -10.80 -19.65
CA ASN A 317 0.25 -10.82 -18.31
C ASN A 317 -1.12 -11.51 -18.37
N THR A 318 -1.31 -12.58 -17.61
CA THR A 318 -2.59 -13.28 -17.47
C THR A 318 -3.27 -12.98 -16.14
N ASN A 319 -2.50 -12.47 -15.18
CA ASN A 319 -2.99 -11.99 -13.90
C ASN A 319 -3.38 -10.50 -14.00
N THR A 320 -4.59 -10.23 -14.49
CA THR A 320 -5.08 -8.87 -14.68
C THR A 320 -5.63 -8.22 -13.41
N ARG A 321 -5.54 -8.86 -12.23
CA ARG A 321 -6.21 -8.41 -10.99
C ARG A 321 -5.89 -6.97 -10.63
N LEU A 322 -4.61 -6.59 -10.66
CA LEU A 322 -4.17 -5.24 -10.33
C LEU A 322 -4.70 -4.22 -11.35
N TYR A 323 -4.66 -4.57 -12.65
CA TYR A 323 -5.22 -3.75 -13.73
C TYR A 323 -6.72 -3.57 -13.57
N ASP A 324 -7.46 -4.66 -13.41
CA ASP A 324 -8.91 -4.67 -13.28
C ASP A 324 -9.36 -3.90 -12.03
N PHE A 325 -8.67 -4.06 -10.90
CA PHE A 325 -8.95 -3.31 -9.67
C PHE A 325 -8.72 -1.81 -9.86
N MET A 326 -7.55 -1.42 -10.37
CA MET A 326 -7.22 -0.01 -10.54
C MET A 326 -8.14 0.69 -11.55
N ASN A 327 -8.62 -0.01 -12.58
CA ASN A 327 -9.56 0.52 -13.58
C ASN A 327 -11.04 0.26 -13.24
N GLY A 328 -11.32 -0.31 -12.06
CA GLY A 328 -12.66 -0.70 -11.64
C GLY A 328 -13.55 0.43 -11.12
N PHE A 329 -13.01 1.66 -11.05
CA PHE A 329 -13.67 2.81 -10.43
C PHE A 329 -14.05 3.90 -11.45
N GLY A 330 -14.52 5.06 -10.97
CA GLY A 330 -15.12 6.09 -11.82
C GLY A 330 -14.20 6.69 -12.89
N ALA A 331 -12.88 6.59 -12.71
CA ALA A 331 -11.88 6.96 -13.71
C ALA A 331 -10.72 5.97 -13.71
N ALA A 332 -10.08 5.82 -14.88
CA ALA A 332 -8.80 5.12 -14.97
C ALA A 332 -7.73 5.85 -14.12
N PRO A 333 -6.67 5.13 -13.67
CA PRO A 333 -5.59 5.75 -12.92
C PRO A 333 -4.99 6.92 -13.70
N PRO A 334 -4.88 8.13 -13.09
CA PRO A 334 -4.35 9.29 -13.79
C PRO A 334 -2.88 9.10 -14.19
N SER A 335 -2.15 8.36 -13.36
CA SER A 335 -0.77 7.95 -13.60
C SER A 335 -0.39 6.81 -12.67
N TRP A 336 0.65 6.08 -13.06
CA TRP A 336 1.38 5.14 -12.22
C TRP A 336 2.82 5.05 -12.76
N ILE A 337 3.76 4.58 -11.93
CA ILE A 337 5.14 4.32 -12.35
C ILE A 337 5.48 2.85 -12.23
N ASN A 338 6.33 2.41 -13.15
CA ASN A 338 6.84 1.04 -13.15
C ASN A 338 7.95 0.90 -12.09
N LEU A 339 7.69 0.07 -11.08
CA LEU A 339 8.73 -0.45 -10.19
C LEU A 339 9.45 -1.60 -10.88
N GLN A 340 10.73 -1.38 -11.20
CA GLN A 340 11.62 -2.45 -11.61
C GLN A 340 12.81 -2.49 -10.65
N PHE A 341 13.20 -3.71 -10.31
CA PHE A 341 14.38 -3.98 -9.51
C PHE A 341 15.61 -3.26 -10.07
N GLY A 342 16.33 -2.53 -9.21
CA GLY A 342 17.54 -1.80 -9.59
C GLY A 342 17.31 -0.51 -10.37
N MET A 343 16.06 -0.05 -10.51
CA MET A 343 15.74 1.31 -10.95
C MET A 343 15.27 2.14 -9.77
N THR A 344 15.73 3.39 -9.69
CA THR A 344 15.13 4.38 -8.78
C THR A 344 13.93 5.00 -9.50
N PRO A 345 12.69 4.71 -9.08
CA PRO A 345 11.51 5.27 -9.71
C PRO A 345 11.46 6.78 -9.45
N ASP A 346 10.98 7.53 -10.43
CA ASP A 346 10.63 8.94 -10.23
C ASP A 346 9.27 9.02 -9.53
N PHE A 347 9.31 8.96 -8.21
CA PHE A 347 8.10 9.10 -7.40
C PHE A 347 7.52 10.51 -7.48
N GLU A 348 8.28 11.57 -7.82
CA GLU A 348 7.73 12.93 -7.92
C GLU A 348 6.73 13.04 -9.07
N GLY A 349 6.90 12.26 -10.14
CA GLY A 349 5.97 12.22 -11.27
C GLY A 349 4.58 11.64 -10.93
N VAL A 350 4.45 10.87 -9.84
CA VAL A 350 3.19 10.24 -9.41
C VAL A 350 2.73 10.82 -8.08
N LEU A 351 3.63 10.96 -7.10
CA LEU A 351 3.46 11.67 -5.84
C LEU A 351 3.89 13.13 -6.00
N GLY A 352 3.18 13.88 -6.84
CA GLY A 352 3.50 15.28 -7.10
C GLY A 352 2.32 16.06 -7.64
N THR A 353 2.59 17.10 -8.42
CA THR A 353 1.58 18.04 -8.91
C THR A 353 0.45 17.34 -9.66
N ALA A 354 0.72 16.32 -10.48
CA ALA A 354 -0.32 15.63 -11.24
C ALA A 354 -1.37 14.96 -10.34
N LEU A 355 -0.95 14.25 -9.30
CA LEU A 355 -1.90 13.63 -8.35
C LEU A 355 -2.62 14.69 -7.52
N ALA A 356 -1.91 15.73 -7.08
CA ALA A 356 -2.53 16.85 -6.36
C ALA A 356 -3.62 17.55 -7.20
N GLU A 357 -3.37 17.78 -8.49
CA GLU A 357 -4.33 18.37 -9.43
C GLU A 357 -5.54 17.47 -9.65
N VAL A 358 -5.34 16.16 -9.81
CA VAL A 358 -6.44 15.20 -9.97
C VAL A 358 -7.29 15.16 -8.69
N ILE A 359 -6.67 15.12 -7.51
CA ILE A 359 -7.39 15.19 -6.23
C ILE A 359 -8.20 16.49 -6.16
N GLY A 360 -7.60 17.64 -6.48
CA GLY A 360 -8.29 18.93 -6.47
C GLY A 360 -9.46 18.98 -7.46
N SER A 361 -9.28 18.44 -8.66
CA SER A 361 -10.32 18.37 -9.68
C SER A 361 -11.47 17.45 -9.28
N THR A 362 -11.17 16.25 -8.76
CA THR A 362 -12.19 15.32 -8.24
C THR A 362 -12.93 15.96 -7.08
N CYS A 363 -12.20 16.61 -6.16
CA CYS A 363 -12.77 17.33 -5.02
C CYS A 363 -13.79 18.38 -5.46
N ALA A 364 -13.48 19.19 -6.47
CA ALA A 364 -14.37 20.24 -6.97
C ALA A 364 -15.68 19.72 -7.59
N ASN A 365 -15.73 18.44 -7.97
CA ASN A 365 -16.88 17.81 -8.61
C ASN A 365 -17.74 17.00 -7.64
N ILE A 366 -17.38 16.93 -6.35
CA ILE A 366 -18.17 16.20 -5.36
C ILE A 366 -19.43 17.02 -5.01
N PRO A 367 -20.63 16.43 -5.14
CA PRO A 367 -21.87 17.09 -4.78
C PRO A 367 -22.00 17.30 -3.27
N PRO A 368 -22.77 18.30 -2.83
CA PRO A 368 -23.05 18.53 -1.42
C PRO A 368 -23.67 17.30 -0.74
N ALA A 369 -23.48 17.20 0.57
CA ALA A 369 -24.23 16.31 1.43
C ALA A 369 -25.75 16.52 1.24
N GLY A 370 -26.46 15.50 0.76
CA GLY A 370 -27.92 15.50 0.64
C GLY A 370 -28.67 15.46 1.96
#